data_AF-A0A7H0H3E2-F1
#
_entry.id   AF-A0A7H0H3E2-F1
#
_cell.length_a   1.000
_cell.length_b   1.000
_cell.length_c   1.000
_cell.angle_alpha   90.00
_cell.angle_beta   90.00
_cell.angle_gamma   90.00
#
_symmetry.space_group_name_H-M   'P 1'
#
loop_
_entity.id
_entity.type
_entity.pdbx_description
1 polymer ?
#
loop_
_entity_poly.entity_id
_entity_poly.type
_entity_poly.pdbx_seq_one_letter_code
_entity_poly.pdbx_strand_id
1 'polypeptide(L)'
;MWTKDRQWRANMDLLARLVGEPVVDGFSHGMFADEARDISDPRIASFEDYACAIAGAANVVTNRLHVALPAAALGKQVYLVESGYHKLSGVYQRSLLLVPNIRLVPLR
;
A
#
# COMPACT_ATOMS: atom_id res chain seq x y z
N MET A 1 -23.91 -5.27 -0.91
CA MET A 1 -22.88 -4.31 -0.44
C MET A 1 -21.81 -4.14 -1.53
N TRP A 2 -21.80 -2.96 -2.14
CA TRP A 2 -21.07 -2.60 -3.36
C TRP A 2 -19.54 -2.68 -3.16
N THR A 3 -18.77 -2.96 -4.21
CA THR A 3 -17.30 -3.14 -4.17
C THR A 3 -16.56 -1.87 -3.75
N LYS A 4 -17.08 -0.70 -4.12
CA LYS A 4 -16.50 0.61 -3.77
C LYS A 4 -16.52 0.89 -2.27
N ASP A 5 -17.61 0.57 -1.57
CA ASP A 5 -17.73 0.80 -0.12
C ASP A 5 -16.74 -0.06 0.69
N ARG A 6 -16.43 -1.27 0.19
CA ARG A 6 -15.41 -2.13 0.80
C ARG A 6 -14.00 -1.57 0.58
N GLN A 7 -13.73 -1.09 -0.63
CA GLN A 7 -12.43 -0.52 -0.97
C GLN A 7 -12.16 0.78 -0.20
N TRP A 8 -13.18 1.63 -0.04
CA TRP A 8 -13.10 2.81 0.81
C TRP A 8 -12.79 2.46 2.27
N ARG A 9 -13.52 1.50 2.85
CA ARG A 9 -13.25 1.04 4.24
C ARG A 9 -11.85 0.47 4.39
N ALA A 10 -11.37 -0.32 3.42
CA ALA A 10 -10.03 -0.88 3.44
C ALA A 10 -8.94 0.22 3.34
N ASN A 11 -9.16 1.26 2.53
CA ASN A 11 -8.27 2.42 2.47
C ASN A 11 -8.26 3.21 3.79
N MET A 12 -9.42 3.39 4.42
CA MET A 12 -9.53 4.10 5.69
C MET A 12 -8.89 3.34 6.85
N ASP A 13 -9.08 2.03 6.90
CA ASP A 13 -8.42 1.15 7.85
C ASP A 13 -6.88 1.17 7.69
N LEU A 14 -6.38 1.19 6.45
CA LEU A 14 -4.97 1.40 6.16
C LEU A 14 -4.44 2.73 6.71
N LEU A 15 -5.14 3.84 6.41
CA LEU A 15 -4.73 5.17 6.85
C LEU A 15 -4.80 5.33 8.38
N ALA A 16 -5.86 4.81 9.01
CA ALA A 16 -5.99 4.82 10.47
C ALA A 16 -4.81 4.09 11.15
N ARG A 17 -4.35 2.98 10.57
CA ARG A 17 -3.18 2.23 11.09
C ARG A 17 -1.86 2.95 10.87
N LEU A 18 -1.71 3.64 9.74
CA LEU A 18 -0.51 4.43 9.46
C LEU A 18 -0.38 5.63 10.40
N VAL A 19 -1.50 6.18 10.88
CA VAL A 19 -1.53 7.31 11.81
C VAL A 19 -1.46 6.84 13.27
N GLY A 20 -2.01 5.67 13.63
CA GLY A 20 -2.09 5.19 15.01
C GLY A 20 -0.91 4.39 15.54
N GLU A 21 0.00 3.91 14.68
CA GLU A 21 1.09 3.01 15.07
C GLU A 21 2.45 3.57 14.62
N PRO A 22 3.53 3.33 15.39
CA PRO A 22 4.89 3.52 14.92
C PRO A 22 5.23 2.39 13.95
N VAL A 23 4.55 2.31 12.79
CA VAL A 23 4.59 1.10 11.94
C VAL A 23 5.96 0.89 11.30
N VAL A 24 6.78 1.93 11.18
CA VAL A 24 8.15 1.76 10.68
C VAL A 24 9.03 2.90 11.18
N ASP A 25 10.23 2.59 11.69
CA ASP A 25 11.31 3.57 11.82
C ASP A 25 11.45 4.33 10.49
N GLY A 26 11.17 5.64 10.50
CA GLY A 26 11.27 6.51 9.33
C GLY A 26 10.00 7.21 8.85
N PHE A 27 8.82 7.01 9.47
CA PHE A 27 7.61 7.78 9.15
C PHE A 27 7.22 8.71 10.30
N SER A 28 7.24 10.03 10.03
CA SER A 28 6.81 11.04 10.99
C SER A 28 5.28 11.18 11.02
N HIS A 29 4.70 11.28 12.21
CA HIS A 29 3.33 11.76 12.42
C HIS A 29 3.16 13.11 11.69
N GLY A 30 2.30 13.15 10.66
CA GLY A 30 2.04 14.35 9.85
C GLY A 30 2.30 14.20 8.34
N MET A 31 2.98 13.14 7.90
CA MET A 31 3.34 12.98 6.48
C MET A 31 2.19 12.54 5.55
N PHE A 32 1.02 12.20 6.11
CA PHE A 32 -0.14 11.69 5.36
C PHE A 32 -1.29 12.70 5.22
N ALA A 33 -1.11 13.94 5.68
CA ALA A 33 -2.23 14.86 5.91
C ALA A 33 -2.71 15.59 4.65
N ASP A 34 -1.87 15.84 3.64
CA ASP A 34 -2.26 16.82 2.61
C ASP A 34 -3.03 16.26 1.40
N GLU A 35 -2.78 15.04 0.88
CA GLU A 35 -3.56 14.56 -0.28
C GLU A 35 -3.67 13.03 -0.34
N ALA A 36 -4.57 12.43 0.46
CA ALA A 36 -4.93 11.02 0.32
C ALA A 36 -5.73 10.78 -0.99
N ARG A 37 -5.04 10.73 -2.12
CA ARG A 37 -5.62 10.40 -3.44
C ARG A 37 -5.45 8.92 -3.74
N ASP A 38 -6.52 8.26 -4.17
CA ASP A 38 -6.42 6.91 -4.74
C ASP A 38 -5.85 6.99 -6.16
N ILE A 39 -4.52 7.05 -6.28
CA ILE A 39 -3.81 7.19 -7.57
C ILE A 39 -3.99 5.98 -8.51
N SER A 40 -4.64 4.91 -8.06
CA SER A 40 -4.99 3.78 -8.93
C SER A 40 -6.42 3.90 -9.51
N ASP A 41 -7.15 4.96 -9.16
CA ASP A 41 -8.41 5.30 -9.80
C ASP A 41 -8.15 6.00 -11.14
N PRO A 42 -8.55 5.41 -12.28
CA PRO A 42 -8.30 5.99 -13.60
C PRO A 42 -9.07 7.29 -13.84
N ARG A 43 -9.99 7.67 -12.95
CA ARG A 43 -10.68 8.97 -12.97
C ARG A 43 -9.85 10.09 -12.37
N ILE A 44 -8.79 9.75 -11.63
CA ILE A 44 -7.96 10.69 -10.87
C ILE A 44 -6.54 10.75 -11.46
N ALA A 45 -6.03 9.64 -11.99
CA ALA A 45 -4.66 9.53 -12.50
C ALA A 45 -4.61 8.69 -13.78
N SER A 46 -3.77 9.10 -14.74
CA SER A 46 -3.36 8.25 -15.85
C SER A 46 -2.41 7.13 -15.38
N PHE A 47 -2.11 6.18 -16.26
CA PHE A 47 -1.10 5.17 -15.96
C PHE A 47 0.29 5.80 -15.78
N GLU A 48 0.61 6.83 -16.56
CA GLU A 48 1.84 7.61 -16.44
C GLU A 48 1.91 8.33 -15.09
N ASP A 49 0.82 8.97 -14.65
CA ASP A 49 0.76 9.62 -13.34
C ASP A 49 0.97 8.62 -12.20
N TYR A 50 0.32 7.46 -12.30
CA TYR A 50 0.47 6.35 -11.38
C TYR A 50 1.92 5.85 -11.31
N ALA A 51 2.56 5.63 -12.46
CA ALA A 51 3.94 5.18 -12.55
C ALA A 51 4.91 6.21 -11.99
N CYS A 52 4.73 7.50 -12.33
CA CYS A 52 5.52 8.61 -11.80
C CYS A 52 5.39 8.73 -10.28
N ALA A 53 4.17 8.58 -9.73
CA ALA A 53 3.95 8.63 -8.29
C ALA A 53 4.68 7.49 -7.56
N ILE A 54 4.63 6.27 -8.07
CA ILE A 54 5.37 5.14 -7.49
C ILE A 54 6.89 5.34 -7.63
N ALA A 55 7.36 5.78 -8.80
CA ALA A 55 8.77 6.01 -9.06
C ALA A 55 9.34 7.15 -8.20
N GLY A 56 8.54 8.17 -7.89
CA GLY A 56 8.92 9.29 -7.01
C GLY A 56 8.82 8.97 -5.51
N ALA A 57 8.13 7.89 -5.13
CA ALA A 57 7.98 7.52 -3.73
C ALA A 57 9.31 7.05 -3.12
N ALA A 58 9.57 7.47 -1.87
CA ALA A 58 10.66 6.92 -1.06
C ALA A 58 10.30 5.51 -0.55
N ASN A 59 9.08 5.36 -0.04
CA ASN A 59 8.51 4.12 0.46
C ASN A 59 7.07 3.98 -0.04
N VAL A 60 6.60 2.75 -0.21
CA VAL A 60 5.23 2.45 -0.64
C VAL A 60 4.53 1.62 0.42
N VAL A 61 3.45 2.16 1.00
CA VAL A 61 2.57 1.42 1.90
C VAL A 61 1.26 1.15 1.18
N THR A 62 0.85 -0.12 1.13
CA THR A 62 -0.34 -0.49 0.35
C THR A 62 -0.97 -1.78 0.84
N ASN A 63 -2.28 -1.92 0.65
CA ASN A 63 -3.01 -3.18 0.78
C ASN A 63 -3.39 -3.76 -0.61
N ARG A 64 -2.72 -3.31 -1.69
CA ARG A 64 -3.02 -3.70 -3.08
C ARG A 64 -1.79 -4.31 -3.72
N LEU A 65 -1.90 -5.56 -4.18
CA LEU A 65 -0.82 -6.24 -4.90
C LEU A 65 -0.39 -5.48 -6.17
N HIS A 66 -1.35 -4.96 -6.91
CA HIS A 66 -1.09 -4.22 -8.16
C HIS A 66 -0.30 -2.92 -7.94
N VAL A 67 -0.21 -2.44 -6.70
CA VAL A 67 0.67 -1.33 -6.29
C VAL A 67 2.00 -1.86 -5.76
N ALA A 68 1.96 -2.90 -4.93
CA ALA A 68 3.14 -3.49 -4.30
C ALA A 68 4.14 -4.06 -5.31
N LEU A 69 3.66 -4.79 -6.33
CA LEU A 69 4.53 -5.46 -7.30
C LEU A 69 5.32 -4.48 -8.18
N PRO A 70 4.71 -3.49 -8.85
CA PRO A 70 5.48 -2.52 -9.64
C PRO A 70 6.39 -1.67 -8.76
N ALA A 71 5.97 -1.28 -7.55
CA ALA A 71 6.83 -0.58 -6.62
C ALA A 71 8.09 -1.40 -6.26
N ALA A 72 7.91 -2.69 -5.97
CA ALA A 72 9.03 -3.57 -5.67
C ALA A 72 9.95 -3.77 -6.89
N ALA A 73 9.39 -3.90 -8.09
CA ALA A 73 10.15 -4.00 -9.34
C ALA A 73 10.98 -2.73 -9.62
N LEU A 74 10.51 -1.57 -9.17
CA LEU A 74 11.23 -0.29 -9.22
C LEU A 74 12.22 -0.11 -8.06
N GLY A 75 12.48 -1.15 -7.26
CA GLY A 75 13.42 -1.12 -6.14
C GLY A 75 12.92 -0.35 -4.91
N LYS A 76 11.63 -0.02 -4.83
CA LYS A 76 11.07 0.71 -3.68
C LYS A 76 10.91 -0.20 -2.48
N GLN A 77 11.06 0.34 -1.27
CA GLN A 77 10.70 -0.36 -0.06
C GLN A 77 9.16 -0.40 0.08
N VAL A 78 8.60 -1.61 0.14
CA VAL A 78 7.16 -1.85 0.14
C VAL A 78 6.71 -2.45 1.47
N TYR A 79 5.67 -1.88 2.05
CA TYR A 79 4.94 -2.40 3.21
C TYR A 79 3.55 -2.84 2.75
N LEU A 80 3.36 -4.15 2.67
CA LEU A 80 2.12 -4.78 2.23
C LEU A 80 1.22 -5.02 3.45
N VAL A 81 0.19 -4.21 3.62
CA VAL A 81 -0.70 -4.25 4.79
C VAL A 81 -1.87 -5.18 4.54
N GLU A 82 -2.06 -6.19 5.40
CA GLU A 82 -3.14 -7.17 5.27
C GLU A 82 -4.54 -6.54 5.44
N SER A 83 -5.52 -7.02 4.64
CA SER A 83 -6.86 -6.41 4.53
C SER A 83 -8.02 -7.37 4.85
N GLY A 84 -7.77 -8.49 5.51
CA GLY A 84 -8.79 -9.25 6.23
C GLY A 84 -9.22 -10.55 5.58
N TYR A 85 -8.53 -10.98 4.51
CA TYR A 85 -8.97 -12.15 3.73
C TYR A 85 -7.84 -13.05 3.27
N HIS A 86 -6.70 -13.07 3.97
CA HIS A 86 -5.50 -13.87 3.67
C HIS A 86 -4.97 -13.77 2.23
N LYS A 87 -5.47 -12.83 1.42
CA LYS A 87 -5.08 -12.70 0.00
C LYS A 87 -3.63 -12.25 -0.08
N LEU A 88 -3.28 -11.26 0.73
CA LEU A 88 -1.95 -10.67 0.70
C LEU A 88 -0.95 -11.59 1.39
N SER A 89 -1.28 -12.14 2.56
CA SER A 89 -0.46 -13.14 3.24
C SER A 89 -0.24 -14.39 2.39
N GLY A 90 -1.26 -14.91 1.70
CA GLY A 90 -1.12 -16.07 0.83
C GLY A 90 -0.15 -15.84 -0.33
N VAL A 91 -0.29 -14.70 -1.03
CA VAL A 91 0.64 -14.32 -2.10
C VAL A 91 2.03 -14.05 -1.55
N TYR A 92 2.13 -13.36 -0.43
CA TYR A 92 3.41 -13.05 0.21
C TYR A 92 4.17 -14.32 0.57
N GLN A 93 3.54 -15.24 1.31
CA GLN A 93 4.15 -16.49 1.75
C GLN A 93 4.60 -17.38 0.57
N ARG A 94 3.85 -17.38 -0.53
CA ARG A 94 4.13 -18.26 -1.67
C ARG A 94 5.07 -17.65 -2.71
N SER A 95 5.08 -16.33 -2.85
CA SER A 95 5.72 -15.67 -3.99
C SER A 95 6.67 -14.53 -3.62
N LEU A 96 6.44 -13.86 -2.48
CA LEU A 96 7.15 -12.61 -2.15
C LEU A 96 8.09 -12.73 -0.94
N LEU A 97 8.12 -13.88 -0.27
CA LEU A 97 8.92 -14.10 0.94
C LEU A 97 10.42 -13.82 0.72
N LEU A 98 10.91 -14.06 -0.50
CA LEU A 98 12.31 -13.84 -0.87
C LEU A 98 12.55 -12.52 -1.60
N VAL A 99 11.53 -11.67 -1.75
CA VAL A 99 11.67 -10.35 -2.37
C VAL A 99 12.13 -9.37 -1.28
N PRO A 100 13.39 -8.91 -1.31
CA PRO A 100 14.05 -8.30 -0.15
C PRO A 100 13.44 -6.96 0.29
N ASN A 101 12.80 -6.26 -0.65
CA ASN A 101 12.20 -4.95 -0.45
C ASN A 101 10.68 -5.00 -0.22
N ILE A 102 10.08 -6.17 0.00
CA ILE A 102 8.67 -6.31 0.38
C ILE A 102 8.57 -6.85 1.81
N ARG A 103 7.78 -6.19 2.66
CA ARG A 103 7.46 -6.65 4.02
C ARG A 103 5.94 -6.74 4.20
N LEU A 104 5.46 -7.89 4.68
CA LEU A 104 4.06 -8.04 5.06
C LEU A 104 3.83 -7.45 6.46
N VAL A 105 2.81 -6.62 6.58
CA VAL A 105 2.30 -6.09 7.86
C VAL A 105 0.98 -6.81 8.16
N PRO A 106 0.95 -7.73 9.15
CA PRO A 106 -0.24 -8.52 9.47
C PRO A 106 -1.36 -7.68 10.10
N LEU A 107 -2.59 -8.20 10.05
CA LEU A 107 -3.71 -7.71 10.87
C LEU A 107 -3.52 -8.12 12.33
N ARG A 108 -3.75 -7.18 13.25
CA ARG A 108 -4.06 -7.48 14.64
C ARG A 108 -5.56 -7.50 14.83
#